data_AF-A0A9P3Q3C3-F1
#
_entry.id   AF-A0A9P3Q3C3-F1
#
_cell.length_a   1.000
_cell.length_b   1.000
_cell.length_c   1.000
_cell.angle_alpha   90.00
_cell.angle_beta   90.00
_cell.angle_gamma   90.00
#
_symmetry.space_group_name_H-M   'P 1'
#
loop_
_entity.id
_entity.type
_entity.pdbx_description
1 polymer ?
#
loop_
_entity_poly.entity_id
_entity_poly.type
_entity_poly.pdbx_seq_one_letter_code
_entity_poly.pdbx_strand_id
1 'polypeptide(L)'
;MTDEPDLATVLRNMKVPERMAGSQALRNFLLVYIDDQESLENNPERLKQLNGLMILSQLEVINALGTLEEKARAEAERTSRRRRWL
;
A
#
# COMPACT_ATOMS: atom_id res chain seq x y z
N MET A 1 -19.13 -11.01 22.35
CA MET A 1 -18.70 -9.71 21.80
C MET A 1 -17.52 -10.03 20.91
N THR A 2 -17.61 -9.75 19.61
CA THR A 2 -16.50 -9.97 18.68
C THR A 2 -15.40 -8.95 19.01
N ASP A 3 -14.27 -9.44 19.50
CA ASP A 3 -13.04 -8.66 19.73
C ASP A 3 -12.39 -8.25 18.40
N GLU A 4 -13.16 -7.67 17.49
CA GLU A 4 -12.58 -7.10 16.27
C GLU A 4 -11.84 -5.82 16.65
N PRO A 5 -10.54 -5.71 16.32
CA PRO A 5 -9.77 -4.55 16.67
C PRO A 5 -10.36 -3.32 15.98
N ASP A 6 -10.57 -2.27 16.77
CA ASP A 6 -10.96 -0.95 16.27
C ASP A 6 -10.07 -0.56 15.08
N LEU A 7 -10.70 -0.16 13.98
CA LEU A 7 -10.01 0.16 12.73
C LEU A 7 -8.98 1.28 12.92
N ALA A 8 -9.21 2.23 13.84
CA ALA A 8 -8.23 3.27 14.12
C ALA A 8 -6.97 2.69 14.77
N THR A 9 -7.15 1.72 15.67
CA THR A 9 -6.06 0.95 16.27
C THR A 9 -5.31 0.12 15.22
N VAL A 10 -6.01 -0.52 14.28
CA VAL A 10 -5.37 -1.24 13.16
C VAL A 10 -4.53 -0.29 12.30
N LEU A 11 -5.09 0.84 11.89
CA LEU A 11 -4.40 1.82 11.04
C LEU A 11 -3.17 2.43 11.74
N ARG A 12 -3.24 2.73 13.05
CA ARG A 12 -2.08 3.25 13.80
C ARG A 12 -0.93 2.24 13.87
N ASN A 13 -1.27 0.96 14.01
CA ASN A 13 -0.28 -0.12 14.11
C ASN A 13 0.21 -0.64 12.75
N MET A 14 -0.43 -0.21 11.65
CA MET A 14 -0.07 -0.63 10.30
C MET A 14 1.30 -0.06 9.89
N LYS A 15 2.26 -0.98 9.71
CA LYS A 15 3.58 -0.66 9.19
C LYS A 15 3.53 -0.46 7.69
N VAL A 16 3.62 0.79 7.25
CA VAL A 16 3.78 1.16 5.84
C VAL A 16 5.24 1.54 5.62
N PRO A 17 5.96 0.90 4.66
CA PRO A 17 7.33 1.26 4.35
C PRO A 17 7.51 2.75 4.01
N GLU A 18 8.63 3.34 4.43
CA GLU A 18 8.92 4.77 4.23
C GLU A 18 8.90 5.20 2.75
N ARG A 19 9.26 4.28 1.85
CA ARG A 19 9.27 4.50 0.40
C ARG A 19 7.89 4.48 -0.27
N MET A 20 6.82 4.14 0.46
CA MET A 20 5.44 4.06 -0.04
C MET A 20 4.63 5.26 0.43
N ALA A 21 4.93 6.43 -0.14
CA ALA A 21 4.37 7.71 0.27
C ALA A 21 2.85 7.79 0.04
N GLY A 22 2.34 7.24 -1.07
CA GLY A 22 0.91 7.17 -1.36
C GLY A 22 0.15 6.32 -0.34
N SER A 23 0.73 5.20 0.06
CA SER A 23 0.19 4.31 1.08
C SER A 23 0.22 4.92 2.49
N GLN A 24 1.25 5.72 2.80
CA GLN A 24 1.32 6.49 4.04
C GLN A 24 0.25 7.59 4.06
N ALA A 25 0.11 8.31 2.95
CA ALA A 25 -0.90 9.36 2.79
C ALA A 25 -2.31 8.78 2.91
N LEU A 26 -2.58 7.62 2.30
CA LEU A 26 -3.84 6.89 2.45
C LEU A 26 -4.12 6.52 3.90
N ARG A 27 -3.14 5.91 4.60
CA ARG A 27 -3.30 5.56 6.02
C ARG A 27 -3.60 6.79 6.87
N ASN A 28 -2.89 7.89 6.67
CA ASN A 28 -3.10 9.12 7.42
C ASN A 28 -4.47 9.75 7.10
N PHE A 29 -4.89 9.74 5.84
CA PHE A 29 -6.22 10.20 5.43
C PHE A 29 -7.32 9.39 6.13
N LEU A 30 -7.22 8.06 6.11
CA LEU A 30 -8.18 7.18 6.78
C LEU A 30 -8.21 7.44 8.28
N LEU A 31 -7.07 7.64 8.93
CA LEU A 31 -7.00 7.97 10.36
C LEU A 31 -7.68 9.28 10.73
N VAL A 32 -7.68 10.28 9.83
CA VAL A 32 -8.32 11.58 10.06
C VAL A 32 -9.85 11.46 9.96
N TYR A 33 -10.35 10.64 9.05
CA TYR A 33 -11.79 10.57 8.74
C TYR A 33 -12.48 9.30 9.23
N ILE A 34 -11.82 8.48 10.04
CA ILE A 34 -12.34 7.20 10.51
C ILE A 34 -13.64 7.31 11.31
N ASP A 35 -13.74 8.36 12.14
CA ASP A 35 -14.90 8.63 12.97
C ASP A 35 -15.88 9.62 12.30
N ASP A 36 -15.57 10.07 11.07
CA ASP A 36 -16.31 11.10 10.35
C ASP A 36 -16.69 10.65 8.93
N GLN A 37 -17.40 9.53 8.87
CA GLN A 37 -17.89 8.95 7.62
C GLN A 37 -18.89 9.88 6.90
N GLU A 38 -19.72 10.61 7.66
CA GLU A 38 -20.67 11.56 7.10
C GLU A 38 -19.96 12.68 6.32
N SER A 39 -18.82 13.14 6.80
CA SER A 39 -18.03 14.18 6.11
C SER A 39 -17.19 13.65 4.96
N LEU A 40 -17.03 12.33 4.82
CA LEU A 40 -16.54 11.70 3.59
C LEU A 40 -17.66 11.64 2.55
N GLU A 41 -18.83 11.12 2.92
CA GLU A 41 -19.96 10.90 2.00
C GLU A 41 -20.53 12.22 1.46
N ASN A 42 -20.61 13.25 2.32
CA ASN A 42 -21.16 14.56 1.95
C ASN A 42 -20.13 15.52 1.32
N ASN A 43 -18.89 15.08 1.09
CA ASN A 43 -17.85 15.91 0.47
C ASN A 43 -17.23 15.24 -0.77
N PRO A 44 -17.72 15.59 -1.98
CA PRO A 44 -17.23 15.01 -3.24
C PRO A 44 -15.72 15.15 -3.46
N GLU A 45 -15.10 16.21 -2.94
CA GLU A 45 -13.67 16.43 -3.11
C GLU A 45 -12.84 15.48 -2.24
N ARG A 46 -13.32 15.18 -1.03
CA ARG A 46 -12.70 14.16 -0.18
C ARG A 46 -12.85 12.75 -0.74
N LEU A 47 -13.99 12.44 -1.36
CA LEU A 47 -14.17 11.16 -2.06
C LEU A 47 -13.19 11.02 -3.23
N LYS A 48 -12.99 12.09 -4.02
CA LYS A 48 -11.96 12.08 -5.07
C LYS A 48 -10.55 11.90 -4.49
N GLN A 49 -10.24 12.58 -3.39
CA GLN A 49 -8.96 12.44 -2.71
C GLN A 49 -8.75 11.01 -2.21
N LEU A 50 -9.74 10.40 -1.56
CA LEU A 50 -9.70 9.01 -1.11
C LEU A 50 -9.47 8.06 -2.28
N ASN A 51 -10.23 8.21 -3.37
CA ASN A 51 -10.08 7.39 -4.57
C ASN A 51 -8.67 7.53 -5.18
N GLY A 52 -8.16 8.76 -5.27
CA GLY A 52 -6.80 9.02 -5.74
C GLY A 52 -5.74 8.34 -4.87
N LEU A 53 -5.88 8.45 -3.53
CA LEU A 53 -4.97 7.81 -2.58
C LEU A 53 -5.02 6.28 -2.66
N MET A 54 -6.21 5.69 -2.84
CA MET A 54 -6.37 4.25 -3.05
C MET A 54 -5.63 3.79 -4.31
N ILE A 55 -5.83 4.49 -5.43
CA ILE A 55 -5.16 4.15 -6.70
C ILE A 55 -3.63 4.27 -6.55
N LEU A 56 -3.14 5.37 -5.97
CA LEU A 56 -1.70 5.57 -5.76
C LEU A 56 -1.10 4.47 -4.88
N SER A 57 -1.74 4.14 -3.76
CA SER A 57 -1.28 3.07 -2.87
C SER A 57 -1.22 1.72 -3.58
N GLN A 58 -2.22 1.39 -4.41
CA GLN A 58 -2.20 0.17 -5.21
C GLN A 58 -1.06 0.15 -6.24
N LEU A 59 -0.83 1.25 -6.94
CA LEU A 59 0.27 1.35 -7.92
C LEU A 59 1.64 1.20 -7.25
N GLU A 60 1.83 1.70 -6.03
CA GLU A 60 3.06 1.49 -5.26
C GLU A 60 3.31 0.01 -4.96
N VAL A 61 2.27 -0.73 -4.57
CA VAL A 61 2.36 -2.17 -4.32
C VAL A 61 2.71 -2.90 -5.61
N ILE A 62 2.01 -2.61 -6.71
CA ILE A 62 2.26 -3.22 -8.02
C ILE A 62 3.71 -2.97 -8.46
N ASN A 63 4.19 -1.73 -8.32
CA ASN A 63 5.57 -1.37 -8.67
C ASN A 63 6.60 -2.10 -7.80
N ALA A 64 6.35 -2.19 -6.49
CA ALA A 64 7.22 -2.91 -5.57
C ALA A 64 7.30 -4.40 -5.92
N LEU A 65 6.17 -5.02 -6.28
CA LEU A 65 6.11 -6.41 -6.73
C LEU A 65 6.83 -6.60 -8.07
N GLY A 66 6.64 -5.69 -9.03
CA GLY A 66 7.38 -5.72 -10.31
C GLY A 66 8.89 -5.67 -10.12
N THR A 67 9.36 -4.78 -9.23
CA THR A 67 10.79 -4.70 -8.87
C THR A 67 11.32 -6.00 -8.27
N LEU A 68 10.51 -6.70 -7.46
CA LEU A 68 10.90 -7.99 -6.87
C LEU A 68 10.94 -9.10 -7.92
N GLU A 69 9.97 -9.13 -8.84
CA GLU A 69 9.95 -10.08 -9.95
C GLU A 69 11.18 -9.92 -10.85
N GLU A 70 11.52 -8.69 -11.23
CA GLU A 70 12.70 -8.39 -12.05
C GLU A 70 14.00 -8.86 -11.38
N LYS A 71 14.14 -8.64 -10.07
CA LYS A 71 15.30 -9.11 -9.30
C LYS A 71 15.39 -10.63 -9.27
N ALA A 72 14.28 -11.31 -8.99
CA ALA A 72 14.23 -12.76 -8.96
C ALA A 72 14.58 -13.36 -10.35
N ARG A 73 14.07 -12.75 -11.43
CA ARG A 73 14.39 -13.13 -12.80
C ARG A 73 15.89 -12.97 -13.10
N ALA A 74 16.47 -11.82 -12.76
CA ALA A 74 17.90 -11.56 -12.95
C ALA A 74 18.80 -12.54 -12.17
N GLU A 75 18.39 -12.92 -10.95
CA GLU A 75 19.12 -13.90 -10.14
C GLU A 75 19.04 -15.32 -10.71
N ALA A 76 17.87 -15.73 -11.20
CA ALA A 76 17.70 -16.99 -11.91
C ALA A 76 18.56 -17.06 -13.18
N GLU A 77 18.60 -15.97 -13.97
CA GLU A 77 19.46 -15.87 -15.15
C GLU A 77 20.94 -16.00 -14.80
N ARG A 78 21.43 -15.29 -13.77
CA ARG A 78 22.82 -15.41 -13.30
C ARG A 78 23.16 -16.84 -12.90
N THR A 79 22.28 -17.49 -12.15
CA THR A 79 22.47 -18.87 -11.69
C THR A 79 22.49 -19.87 -12.86
N SER A 80 21.61 -19.68 -13.85
CA SER A 80 21.58 -20.51 -15.06
C SER A 80 22.81 -20.31 -15.96
N ARG A 81 23.35 -19.09 -16.02
CA ARG A 81 24.62 -18.82 -16.73
C ARG A 81 25.77 -19.50 -16.01
N ARG A 82 25.88 -19.37 -14.68
CA ARG A 82 26.95 -20.01 -13.89
C ARG A 82 26.98 -21.54 -14.06
N ARG A 83 25.82 -22.20 -14.13
CA ARG A 83 25.71 -23.65 -14.39
C ARG A 83 26.06 -24.07 -15.81
N ARG A 84 26.03 -23.16 -16.80
CA ARG A 84 26.44 -23.46 -18.18
C ARG A 84 27.96 -23.38 -18.42
N TRP A 85 28.69 -22.72 -17.52
CA TRP A 85 30.15 -22.54 -17.61
C TRP A 85 30.94 -23.44 -16.65
N LEU A 86 30.24 -24.32 -15.91
CA LEU A 86 30.78 -25.41 -15.10
C LEU A 86 30.52 -26.73 -15.84
#